data_AF-A0AB36JI91-F1
#
_entry.id   AF-A0AB36JI91-F1
#
_cell.length_a   1.000
_cell.length_b   1.000
_cell.length_c   1.000
_cell.angle_alpha   90.00
_cell.angle_beta   90.00
_cell.angle_gamma   90.00
#
_symmetry.space_group_name_H-M   'P 1'
#
loop_
_entity.id
_entity.type
_entity.pdbx_description
1 polymer ?
#
loop_
_entity_poly.entity_id
_entity_poly.type
_entity_poly.pdbx_seq_one_letter_code
_entity_poly.pdbx_strand_id
1 'polypeptide(L)'
;MPSKFIKIGTLLTTLFLLGGCGVPATPGELIKPPSSEANLQRDKTSQEFIKWLPDKAQLITPMKGQEDNAISFGDMDGDGIDEAVVVYEYSKNKGYTIKAMLLRQENEAWQKISEVEGFGYGLDYAGFFDVDEDGHNELALGWSLGEAGNGLDIYTLSEDKLKLLSKKAYQGKYDLR
;
A
#
# COMPACT_ATOMS: atom_id res chain seq x y z
N MET A 1 70.84 -0.33 33.46
CA MET A 1 71.28 0.06 32.10
C MET A 1 72.20 -1.02 31.54
N PRO A 2 72.20 -1.27 30.22
CA PRO A 2 71.72 -2.54 29.66
C PRO A 2 72.77 -3.30 28.83
N SER A 3 72.45 -4.54 28.43
CA SER A 3 72.83 -5.01 27.08
C SER A 3 71.87 -6.09 26.57
N LYS A 4 71.28 -5.80 25.42
CA LYS A 4 70.43 -6.65 24.57
C LYS A 4 71.27 -7.72 23.88
N PHE A 5 70.71 -8.92 23.61
CA PHE A 5 71.03 -9.74 22.44
C PHE A 5 70.00 -10.88 22.19
N ILE A 6 69.56 -10.99 20.92
CA ILE A 6 69.24 -12.23 20.15
C ILE A 6 67.87 -12.90 20.51
N LYS A 7 66.92 -13.20 19.60
CA LYS A 7 66.87 -14.19 18.48
C LYS A 7 65.69 -13.85 17.54
N ILE A 8 65.88 -13.69 16.23
CA ILE A 8 65.74 -14.69 15.15
C ILE A 8 64.58 -15.68 15.34
N GLY A 9 63.58 -15.54 14.45
CA GLY A 9 62.93 -16.68 13.79
C GLY A 9 61.57 -17.11 14.33
N THR A 10 60.48 -16.60 13.75
CA THR A 10 59.28 -17.41 13.47
C THR A 10 58.45 -16.74 12.36
N LEU A 11 58.70 -17.16 11.12
CA LEU A 11 57.80 -16.99 9.99
C LEU A 11 57.03 -18.31 9.87
N LEU A 12 55.78 -18.38 10.35
CA LEU A 12 54.78 -19.30 9.81
C LEU A 12 53.38 -19.08 10.42
N THR A 13 52.39 -19.08 9.54
CA THR A 13 50.99 -19.49 9.79
C THR A 13 50.13 -18.60 10.68
N THR A 14 49.59 -17.52 10.10
CA THR A 14 48.26 -17.01 10.48
C THR A 14 47.58 -16.36 9.28
N LEU A 15 47.17 -17.17 8.30
CA LEU A 15 46.27 -16.69 7.24
C LEU A 15 45.41 -17.85 6.70
N PHE A 16 44.52 -18.36 7.53
CA PHE A 16 43.44 -19.23 7.10
C PHE A 16 42.29 -19.03 8.07
N LEU A 17 41.46 -18.02 7.81
CA LEU A 17 40.10 -17.86 8.34
C LEU A 17 39.59 -16.55 7.77
N LEU A 18 39.02 -16.58 6.56
CA LEU A 18 38.05 -15.61 6.01
C LEU A 18 37.53 -16.17 4.67
N GLY A 19 37.02 -17.40 4.72
CA GLY A 19 36.22 -17.96 3.63
C GLY A 19 34.78 -17.44 3.75
N GLY A 20 34.55 -16.20 3.31
CA GLY A 20 33.21 -15.65 3.11
C GLY A 20 32.84 -15.74 1.63
N CYS A 21 32.28 -16.86 1.20
CA CYS A 21 31.64 -16.96 -0.12
C CYS A 21 30.26 -16.29 -0.05
N GLY A 22 30.20 -14.99 -0.32
CA GLY A 22 28.95 -14.34 -0.68
C GLY A 22 28.55 -14.79 -2.09
N VAL A 23 27.34 -15.29 -2.26
CA VAL A 23 26.78 -15.60 -3.58
C VAL A 23 26.75 -14.30 -4.39
N PRO A 24 27.40 -14.23 -5.58
CA PRO A 24 27.32 -13.04 -6.41
C PRO A 24 25.89 -12.89 -6.91
N ALA A 25 25.29 -11.72 -6.63
CA ALA A 25 23.99 -11.36 -7.18
C ALA A 25 24.01 -11.52 -8.70
N THR A 26 22.96 -12.11 -9.25
CA THR A 26 22.87 -12.29 -10.71
C THR A 26 22.67 -10.93 -11.39
N PRO A 27 23.15 -10.71 -12.63
CA PRO A 27 23.05 -9.41 -13.30
C PRO A 27 21.63 -8.84 -13.39
N GLY A 28 20.60 -9.70 -13.34
CA GLY A 28 19.19 -9.30 -13.34
C GLY A 28 18.71 -8.65 -12.04
N GLU A 29 19.32 -8.94 -10.88
CA GLU A 29 18.95 -8.31 -9.60
C GLU A 29 19.53 -6.90 -9.42
N LEU A 30 20.55 -6.55 -10.22
CA LEU A 30 21.22 -5.24 -10.20
C LEU A 30 20.53 -4.20 -11.09
N ILE A 31 19.57 -4.63 -11.91
CA ILE A 31 18.80 -3.75 -12.78
C ILE A 31 17.40 -3.60 -12.17
N LYS A 32 17.33 -2.92 -11.03
CA LYS A 32 16.07 -2.32 -10.59
C LYS A 32 16.05 -0.89 -11.12
N PRO A 33 14.94 -0.44 -11.74
CA PRO A 33 14.80 0.97 -12.10
C PRO A 33 15.06 1.82 -10.86
N PRO A 34 15.69 3.01 -11.00
CA PRO A 34 15.94 3.88 -9.87
C PRO A 34 14.61 4.17 -9.16
N SER A 35 14.48 3.70 -7.92
CA SER A 35 13.32 3.98 -7.10
C SER A 35 13.33 5.49 -6.82
N SER A 36 12.39 6.22 -7.42
CA SER A 36 12.19 7.63 -7.08
C SER A 36 11.91 7.77 -5.59
N GLU A 37 12.20 8.94 -5.00
CA GLU A 37 11.88 9.22 -3.60
C GLU A 37 10.39 9.00 -3.29
N ALA A 38 9.52 9.31 -4.26
CA ALA A 38 8.09 9.00 -4.21
C ALA A 38 7.81 7.49 -4.10
N ASN A 39 8.49 6.64 -4.88
CA ASN A 39 8.34 5.18 -4.80
C ASN A 39 8.83 4.64 -3.45
N LEU A 40 9.95 5.15 -2.92
CA LEU A 40 10.47 4.73 -1.61
C LEU A 40 9.56 5.13 -0.45
N GLN A 41 8.97 6.32 -0.49
CA GLN A 41 7.98 6.74 0.50
C GLN A 41 6.72 5.88 0.40
N ARG A 42 6.24 5.57 -0.81
CA ARG A 42 5.09 4.68 -1.03
C ARG A 42 5.31 3.26 -0.52
N ASP A 43 6.50 2.69 -0.73
CA ASP A 43 6.82 1.35 -0.23
C ASP A 43 6.80 1.32 1.31
N LYS A 44 7.32 2.38 1.96
CA LYS A 44 7.27 2.54 3.41
C LYS A 44 5.83 2.69 3.91
N THR A 45 5.03 3.56 3.28
CA THR A 45 3.62 3.76 3.61
C THR A 45 2.82 2.47 3.45
N SER A 46 3.09 1.70 2.39
CA SER A 46 2.47 0.39 2.17
C SER A 46 2.79 -0.59 3.32
N GLN A 47 4.02 -0.60 3.83
CA GLN A 47 4.36 -1.43 5.00
C GLN A 47 3.63 -1.01 6.26
N GLU A 48 3.39 0.29 6.47
CA GLU A 48 2.58 0.76 7.59
C GLU A 48 1.12 0.35 7.50
N PHE A 49 0.58 0.16 6.29
CA PHE A 49 -0.83 -0.24 6.12
C PHE A 49 -1.04 -1.73 6.35
N ILE A 50 -0.03 -2.55 6.03
CA ILE A 50 -0.07 -4.00 6.28
C ILE A 50 -0.33 -4.32 7.75
N LYS A 51 0.11 -3.47 8.70
CA LYS A 51 -0.12 -3.67 10.14
C LYS A 51 -1.60 -3.68 10.53
N TRP A 52 -2.45 -3.06 9.71
CA TRP A 52 -3.89 -2.96 9.92
C TRP A 52 -4.68 -4.08 9.24
N LEU A 53 -4.04 -4.84 8.35
CA LEU A 53 -4.67 -5.90 7.60
C LEU A 53 -4.84 -7.17 8.46
N PRO A 54 -5.97 -7.90 8.31
CA PRO A 54 -6.12 -9.22 8.89
C PRO A 54 -5.07 -10.22 8.38
N ASP A 55 -4.83 -11.29 9.16
CA ASP A 55 -3.98 -12.39 8.73
C ASP A 55 -4.42 -12.93 7.36
N LYS A 56 -3.45 -13.07 6.44
CA LYS A 56 -3.64 -13.57 5.07
C LYS A 56 -4.53 -12.68 4.18
N ALA A 57 -4.79 -11.44 4.57
CA ALA A 57 -5.36 -10.47 3.66
C ALA A 57 -4.37 -10.15 2.51
N GLN A 58 -4.91 -9.88 1.33
CA GLN A 58 -4.15 -9.50 0.15
C GLN A 58 -4.68 -8.18 -0.39
N LEU A 59 -3.78 -7.25 -0.70
CA LEU A 59 -4.14 -5.98 -1.31
C LEU A 59 -4.66 -6.19 -2.72
N ILE A 60 -5.75 -5.50 -3.06
CA ILE A 60 -6.32 -5.48 -4.41
C ILE A 60 -5.88 -4.19 -5.08
N THR A 61 -5.24 -4.33 -6.25
CA THR A 61 -4.95 -3.18 -7.11
C THR A 61 -6.15 -2.92 -8.03
N PRO A 62 -6.66 -1.68 -8.10
CA PRO A 62 -7.76 -1.34 -9.00
C PRO A 62 -7.41 -1.68 -10.46
N MET A 63 -8.38 -2.22 -11.20
CA MET A 63 -8.20 -2.47 -12.65
C MET A 63 -8.07 -1.17 -13.46
N LYS A 64 -8.59 -0.06 -12.95
CA LYS A 64 -8.49 1.28 -13.52
C LYS A 64 -8.02 2.25 -12.45
N GLY A 65 -7.09 3.12 -12.83
CA GLY A 65 -6.53 4.16 -11.97
C GLY A 65 -5.41 4.90 -12.70
N GLN A 66 -5.00 6.05 -12.18
CA GLN A 66 -3.88 6.81 -12.76
C GLN A 66 -2.52 6.12 -12.51
N GLU A 67 -2.44 5.22 -11.54
CA GLU A 67 -1.22 4.48 -11.21
C GLU A 67 -1.60 3.02 -10.83
N ASP A 68 -0.72 2.05 -11.10
CA ASP A 68 -0.83 0.64 -10.67
C ASP A 68 -0.66 0.50 -9.14
N ASN A 69 -1.32 1.38 -8.38
CA ASN A 69 -1.16 1.51 -6.95
C ASN A 69 -2.35 0.88 -6.23
N ALA A 70 -2.06 0.02 -5.25
CA ALA A 70 -3.06 -0.54 -4.35
C ALA A 70 -3.57 0.47 -3.28
N ILE A 71 -3.06 1.70 -3.31
CA ILE A 71 -3.34 2.76 -2.33
C ILE A 71 -3.72 4.01 -3.09
N SER A 72 -4.83 4.63 -2.69
CA SER A 72 -5.23 5.96 -3.18
C SER A 72 -5.24 6.95 -2.02
N PHE A 73 -4.97 8.22 -2.34
CA PHE A 73 -4.88 9.32 -1.37
C PHE A 73 -5.82 10.46 -1.77
N GLY A 74 -6.35 11.17 -0.77
CA GLY A 74 -7.10 12.41 -0.97
C GLY A 74 -7.64 12.96 0.34
N ASP A 75 -7.67 14.29 0.43
CA ASP A 75 -8.21 15.06 1.56
C ASP A 75 -9.74 14.94 1.63
N MET A 76 -10.23 14.09 2.53
CA MET A 76 -11.63 13.74 2.71
C MET A 76 -12.27 14.52 3.86
N ASP A 77 -11.49 14.94 4.87
CA ASP A 77 -11.98 15.75 6.00
C ASP A 77 -11.71 17.26 5.88
N GLY A 78 -10.96 17.69 4.87
CA GLY A 78 -10.69 19.08 4.51
C GLY A 78 -9.63 19.76 5.36
N ASP A 79 -8.79 19.02 6.07
CA ASP A 79 -7.72 19.58 6.90
C ASP A 79 -6.43 19.89 6.12
N GLY A 80 -6.38 19.54 4.82
CA GLY A 80 -5.25 19.71 3.92
C GLY A 80 -4.23 18.56 3.96
N ILE A 81 -4.50 17.49 4.70
CA ILE A 81 -3.71 16.27 4.78
C ILE A 81 -4.51 15.14 4.15
N ASP A 82 -3.91 14.41 3.20
CA ASP A 82 -4.62 13.33 2.53
C ASP A 82 -4.90 12.14 3.47
N GLU A 83 -6.15 11.67 3.48
CA GLU A 83 -6.47 10.31 3.89
C GLU A 83 -5.96 9.29 2.88
N ALA A 84 -5.84 8.04 3.31
CA ALA A 84 -5.52 6.92 2.43
C ALA A 84 -6.64 5.88 2.43
N VAL A 85 -6.96 5.34 1.27
CA VAL A 85 -7.81 4.15 1.14
C VAL A 85 -6.99 2.98 0.61
N VAL A 86 -7.21 1.83 1.24
CA VAL A 86 -6.61 0.55 0.85
C VAL A 86 -7.71 -0.47 0.69
N VAL A 87 -7.74 -1.17 -0.44
CA VAL A 87 -8.70 -2.26 -0.68
C VAL A 87 -7.98 -3.59 -0.56
N TYR A 88 -8.59 -4.53 0.14
CA TYR A 88 -8.02 -5.84 0.36
C TYR A 88 -9.09 -6.94 0.31
N GLU A 89 -8.69 -8.13 -0.10
CA GLU A 89 -9.47 -9.34 0.09
C GLU A 89 -8.93 -10.13 1.26
N TYR A 90 -9.81 -10.82 1.98
CA TYR A 90 -9.39 -11.79 2.99
C TYR A 90 -10.31 -12.99 3.00
N SER A 91 -9.73 -14.16 3.24
CA SER A 91 -10.46 -15.42 3.30
C SER A 91 -11.15 -15.57 4.65
N LYS A 92 -12.46 -15.80 4.63
CA LYS A 92 -13.25 -16.11 5.83
C LYS A 92 -14.07 -17.35 5.57
N ASN A 93 -13.62 -18.53 6.04
CA ASN A 93 -14.29 -19.86 6.12
C ASN A 93 -15.15 -20.36 4.94
N LYS A 94 -16.04 -19.55 4.37
CA LYS A 94 -16.99 -19.82 3.29
C LYS A 94 -16.79 -18.94 2.04
N GLY A 95 -15.72 -18.14 1.95
CA GLY A 95 -15.43 -17.33 0.77
C GLY A 95 -14.37 -16.26 1.02
N TYR A 96 -14.15 -15.43 0.01
CA TYR A 96 -13.36 -14.20 0.11
C TYR A 96 -14.30 -13.02 0.30
N THR A 97 -13.92 -12.09 1.17
CA THR A 97 -14.61 -10.82 1.36
C THR A 97 -13.67 -9.70 0.95
N ILE A 98 -14.17 -8.76 0.15
CA ILE A 98 -13.45 -7.55 -0.24
C ILE A 98 -13.83 -6.43 0.74
N LYS A 99 -12.84 -5.69 1.22
CA LYS A 99 -13.03 -4.54 2.11
C LYS A 99 -12.19 -3.36 1.66
N ALA A 100 -12.72 -2.16 1.90
CA ALA A 100 -11.98 -0.92 1.78
C ALA A 100 -11.78 -0.33 3.18
N MET A 101 -10.53 -0.02 3.51
CA MET A 101 -10.10 0.54 4.78
C MET A 101 -9.61 1.97 4.57
N LEU A 102 -10.20 2.90 5.32
CA LEU A 102 -9.80 4.29 5.34
C LEU A 102 -8.83 4.54 6.51
N LEU A 103 -7.72 5.19 6.22
CA LEU A 103 -6.71 5.57 7.18
C LEU A 103 -6.50 7.08 7.16
N ARG A 104 -6.22 7.64 8.34
CA ARG A 104 -5.82 9.03 8.52
C ARG A 104 -4.49 9.10 9.27
N GLN A 105 -3.71 10.14 9.02
CA GLN A 105 -2.47 10.37 9.73
C GLN A 105 -2.74 11.11 11.06
N GLU A 106 -2.34 10.51 12.19
CA GLU A 106 -2.45 11.13 13.51
C GLU A 106 -1.08 11.08 14.20
N ASN A 107 -0.53 12.23 14.61
CA ASN A 107 0.80 12.33 15.21
C ASN A 107 1.89 11.60 14.39
N GLU A 108 1.94 11.88 13.09
CA GLU A 108 2.85 11.27 12.12
C GLU A 108 2.62 9.76 11.83
N ALA A 109 1.64 9.12 12.47
CA ALA A 109 1.37 7.69 12.30
C ALA A 109 -0.01 7.42 11.68
N TRP A 110 -0.07 6.48 10.75
CA TRP A 110 -1.34 6.08 10.14
C TRP A 110 -2.22 5.24 11.06
N GLN A 111 -3.45 5.71 11.25
CA GLN A 111 -4.51 5.06 12.03
C GLN A 111 -5.67 4.65 11.14
N LYS A 112 -6.21 3.45 11.36
CA LYS A 112 -7.47 3.05 10.73
C LYS A 112 -8.63 3.80 11.38
N ILE A 113 -9.37 4.57 10.59
CA ILE A 113 -10.55 5.30 11.07
C ILE A 113 -11.86 4.65 10.63
N SER A 114 -11.91 4.06 9.43
CA SER A 114 -13.14 3.43 8.91
C SER A 114 -12.87 2.20 8.06
N GLU A 115 -13.89 1.36 7.90
CA GLU A 115 -13.83 0.18 7.03
C GLU A 115 -15.22 -0.15 6.51
N VAL A 116 -15.33 -0.44 5.21
CA VAL A 116 -16.56 -0.86 4.55
C VAL A 116 -16.35 -2.17 3.80
N GLU A 117 -17.40 -2.98 3.75
CA GLU A 117 -17.41 -4.21 2.94
C GLU A 117 -17.83 -3.85 1.51
N GLY A 118 -17.00 -4.27 0.55
CA GLY A 118 -17.29 -4.15 -0.87
C GLY A 118 -18.18 -5.28 -1.37
N PHE A 119 -18.61 -5.16 -2.62
CA PHE A 119 -19.46 -6.15 -3.27
C PHE A 119 -18.79 -6.71 -4.52
N GLY A 120 -19.20 -7.91 -4.95
CA GLY A 120 -18.71 -8.51 -6.20
C GLY A 120 -17.43 -9.34 -6.04
N TYR A 121 -16.61 -9.30 -7.08
CA TYR A 121 -15.49 -10.22 -7.29
C TYR A 121 -14.14 -9.51 -7.46
N GLY A 122 -14.13 -8.17 -7.46
CA GLY A 122 -12.91 -7.41 -7.63
C GLY A 122 -13.15 -5.91 -7.55
N LEU A 123 -12.10 -5.16 -7.87
CA LEU A 123 -12.06 -3.70 -7.79
C LEU A 123 -11.78 -3.12 -9.17
N ASP A 124 -12.74 -2.38 -9.72
CA ASP A 124 -12.58 -1.60 -10.94
C ASP A 124 -11.89 -0.26 -10.65
N TYR A 125 -12.25 0.41 -9.55
CA TYR A 125 -11.75 1.75 -9.21
C TYR A 125 -11.69 1.97 -7.70
N ALA A 126 -10.69 2.70 -7.23
CA ALA A 126 -10.67 3.31 -5.90
C ALA A 126 -9.99 4.68 -6.00
N GLY A 127 -10.54 5.70 -5.34
CA GLY A 127 -9.93 7.02 -5.31
C GLY A 127 -10.85 8.09 -4.77
N PHE A 128 -10.32 9.30 -4.67
CA PHE A 128 -10.97 10.45 -4.04
C PHE A 128 -11.28 11.53 -5.08
N PHE A 129 -12.48 12.11 -5.01
CA PHE A 129 -12.89 13.26 -5.81
C PHE A 129 -13.94 14.07 -5.08
N ASP A 130 -13.84 15.38 -5.16
CA ASP A 130 -14.91 16.32 -4.82
C ASP A 130 -16.06 16.20 -5.84
N VAL A 131 -17.10 15.43 -5.50
CA VAL A 131 -18.23 15.10 -6.39
C VAL A 131 -19.31 16.18 -6.33
N ASP A 132 -19.47 16.86 -5.21
CA ASP A 132 -20.47 17.91 -5.03
C ASP A 132 -19.91 19.35 -5.05
N GLU A 133 -18.62 19.49 -5.35
CA GLU A 133 -17.88 20.74 -5.48
C GLU A 133 -17.88 21.59 -4.20
N ASP A 134 -17.93 20.94 -3.02
CA ASP A 134 -17.93 21.61 -1.72
C ASP A 134 -16.52 21.88 -1.16
N GLY A 135 -15.49 21.33 -1.82
CA GLY A 135 -14.08 21.45 -1.44
C GLY A 135 -13.54 20.30 -0.59
N HIS A 136 -14.37 19.33 -0.23
CA HIS A 136 -13.99 18.08 0.43
C HIS A 136 -14.11 16.92 -0.57
N ASN A 137 -13.18 15.96 -0.55
CA ASN A 137 -13.30 14.83 -1.45
C ASN A 137 -14.27 13.77 -0.91
N GLU A 138 -15.05 13.14 -1.79
CA GLU A 138 -15.69 11.85 -1.54
C GLU A 138 -14.80 10.69 -1.95
N LEU A 139 -14.97 9.56 -1.26
CA LEU A 139 -14.37 8.28 -1.65
C LEU A 139 -15.27 7.56 -2.67
N ALA A 140 -14.73 7.32 -3.86
CA ALA A 140 -15.35 6.53 -4.91
C ALA A 140 -14.76 5.11 -4.97
N LEU A 141 -15.62 4.09 -4.83
CA LEU A 141 -15.26 2.68 -4.94
C LEU A 141 -16.04 2.02 -6.08
N GLY A 142 -15.35 1.64 -7.14
CA GLY A 142 -15.86 0.88 -8.27
C GLY A 142 -15.62 -0.61 -8.06
N TRP A 143 -16.68 -1.38 -7.87
CA TRP A 143 -16.68 -2.81 -7.68
C TRP A 143 -16.92 -3.56 -8.99
N SER A 144 -16.13 -4.61 -9.25
CA SER A 144 -16.35 -5.50 -10.39
C SER A 144 -17.35 -6.59 -10.02
N LEU A 145 -18.46 -6.67 -10.78
CA LEU A 145 -19.50 -7.70 -10.64
C LEU A 145 -19.36 -8.80 -11.70
N GLY A 146 -18.19 -8.90 -12.35
CA GLY A 146 -17.95 -9.84 -13.44
C GLY A 146 -18.72 -9.46 -14.71
N GLU A 147 -19.37 -10.43 -15.35
CA GLU A 147 -20.13 -10.21 -16.59
C GLU A 147 -21.36 -9.30 -16.40
N ALA A 148 -21.83 -9.12 -15.16
CA ALA A 148 -22.94 -8.22 -14.86
C ALA A 148 -22.59 -6.73 -14.95
N GLY A 149 -21.30 -6.39 -15.13
CA GLY A 149 -20.80 -5.02 -15.17
C GLY A 149 -20.16 -4.62 -13.83
N ASN A 150 -20.29 -3.34 -13.49
CA ASN A 150 -19.68 -2.77 -12.30
C ASN A 150 -20.70 -2.03 -11.42
N GLY A 151 -20.41 -1.91 -10.13
CA GLY A 151 -21.15 -1.07 -9.18
C GLY A 151 -20.25 0.01 -8.61
N LEU A 152 -20.72 1.24 -8.57
CA LEU A 152 -20.02 2.39 -7.98
C LEU A 152 -20.71 2.77 -6.68
N ASP A 153 -19.91 2.86 -5.61
CA ASP A 153 -20.31 3.39 -4.32
C ASP A 153 -19.53 4.67 -4.05
N ILE A 154 -20.25 5.74 -3.71
CA ILE A 154 -19.68 7.03 -3.31
C ILE A 154 -19.93 7.21 -1.81
N TYR A 155 -18.87 7.53 -1.06
CA TYR A 155 -18.92 7.72 0.38
C TYR A 155 -18.45 9.12 0.75
N THR A 156 -19.13 9.72 1.72
CA THR A 156 -18.67 10.90 2.45
C THR A 156 -18.15 10.49 3.84
N LEU A 157 -17.32 11.34 4.46
CA LEU A 157 -16.78 11.11 5.80
C LEU A 157 -17.55 11.91 6.83
N SER A 158 -18.02 11.23 7.89
CA SER A 158 -18.72 11.91 8.98
C SER A 158 -18.49 11.19 10.30
N GLU A 159 -17.92 11.90 11.28
CA GLU A 159 -17.53 11.33 12.59
C GLU A 159 -16.64 10.09 12.44
N ASP A 160 -15.59 10.20 11.62
CA ASP A 160 -14.65 9.11 11.30
C ASP A 160 -15.30 7.86 10.68
N LYS A 161 -16.51 8.00 10.14
CA LYS A 161 -17.23 6.92 9.47
C LYS A 161 -17.54 7.25 8.02
N LEU A 162 -17.20 6.30 7.14
CA LEU A 162 -17.68 6.30 5.77
C LEU A 162 -19.20 6.11 5.76
N LYS A 163 -19.91 7.11 5.23
CA LYS A 163 -21.36 7.07 5.01
C LYS A 163 -21.62 7.00 3.52
N LEU A 164 -22.37 5.98 3.09
CA LEU A 164 -22.74 5.81 1.70
C LEU A 164 -23.66 6.95 1.26
N LEU A 165 -23.19 7.76 0.32
CA LEU A 165 -23.92 8.88 -0.28
C LEU A 165 -24.74 8.40 -1.48
N SER A 166 -24.13 7.60 -2.35
CA SER A 166 -24.75 7.16 -3.61
C SER A 166 -24.26 5.78 -4.04
N LYS A 167 -25.12 5.06 -4.77
CA LYS A 167 -24.83 3.75 -5.36
C LYS A 167 -25.37 3.70 -6.79
N LYS A 168 -24.56 3.27 -7.75
CA LYS A 168 -24.92 3.25 -9.18
C LYS A 168 -24.31 2.05 -9.90
N ALA A 169 -25.05 1.46 -10.83
CA ALA A 169 -24.49 0.46 -11.75
C ALA A 169 -23.90 1.15 -12.98
N TYR A 170 -22.79 0.62 -13.51
CA TYR A 170 -22.19 1.13 -14.74
C TYR A 170 -21.50 0.03 -15.56
N GLN A 171 -21.25 0.35 -16.84
CA GLN A 171 -20.49 -0.49 -17.77
C GLN A 171 -19.38 0.32 -18.41
N GLY A 172 -18.23 -0.31 -18.68
CA GLY A 172 -17.11 0.34 -19.37
C GLY A 172 -16.35 1.35 -18.49
N LYS A 173 -15.87 2.45 -19.08
CA LYS A 173 -15.20 3.53 -18.34
C LYS A 173 -16.26 4.40 -17.67
N TYR A 174 -16.17 4.54 -16.35
CA TYR A 174 -16.92 5.56 -15.63
C TYR A 174 -16.10 6.85 -15.62
N ASP A 175 -16.72 7.96 -16.01
CA ASP A 175 -16.15 9.29 -15.83
C ASP A 175 -16.70 9.85 -14.52
N LEU A 176 -15.81 10.19 -13.59
CA LEU A 176 -16.15 10.80 -12.29
C LEU A 176 -16.14 12.35 -12.39
N ARG A 177 -16.17 12.88 -13.61
CA ARG A 177 -16.23 14.30 -13.95
C ARG A 177 -17.58 14.69 -14.53
#